data_AF-A0A926XBM1-F1
#
_entry.id   AF-A0A926XBM1-F1
#
_cell.length_a   1.000
_cell.length_b   1.000
_cell.length_c   1.000
_cell.angle_alpha   90.00
_cell.angle_beta   90.00
_cell.angle_gamma   90.00
#
_symmetry.space_group_name_H-M   'P 1'
#
loop_
_entity.id
_entity.type
_entity.pdbx_description
1 polymer ?
#
loop_
_entity_poly.entity_id
_entity_poly.type
_entity_poly.pdbx_seq_one_letter_code
_entity_poly.pdbx_strand_id
1 'polypeptide(L)'
;MFAVGNQEYEFVDGAVSMFNNPSFQLFVEATQKEYGIGWETGTDNLLLISIGTGFSNQSIKLGEAKKYTMLNWAGYAIGDLMEDTNVQQNVLMKLISYTPRSEQINRELSDVSVPSINGMQPLETGSSSPEMSPSQAVEDFNRKLLTYHRYTTSFTKKRFKQLKLPPNIDPNSVTSIDCVDQVEALVSQFQR
;
A
#
# COMPACT_ATOMS: atom_id res chain seq x y z
N MET A 1 8.24 -25.39 -8.17
CA MET A 1 7.99 -25.80 -9.56
C MET A 1 6.74 -26.70 -9.60
N PHE A 2 5.81 -26.44 -10.49
CA PHE A 2 4.59 -27.25 -10.66
C PHE A 2 4.25 -27.38 -12.16
N ALA A 3 3.55 -28.44 -12.53
CA ALA A 3 3.22 -28.71 -13.93
C ALA A 3 1.72 -28.50 -14.17
N VAL A 4 1.38 -27.80 -15.25
CA VAL A 4 0.01 -27.73 -15.78
C VAL A 4 0.04 -28.28 -17.19
N GLY A 5 -0.54 -29.46 -17.38
CA GLY A 5 -0.39 -30.22 -18.63
C GLY A 5 1.07 -30.61 -18.87
N ASN A 6 1.63 -30.14 -19.98
CA ASN A 6 3.00 -30.45 -20.41
C ASN A 6 3.98 -29.27 -20.23
N GLN A 7 3.57 -28.24 -19.48
CA GLN A 7 4.37 -27.05 -19.22
C GLN A 7 4.72 -26.96 -17.74
N GLU A 8 5.97 -26.60 -17.47
CA GLU A 8 6.48 -26.40 -16.12
C GLU A 8 6.46 -24.91 -15.75
N TYR A 9 6.07 -24.63 -14.51
CA TYR A 9 5.90 -23.29 -13.99
C TYR A 9 6.64 -23.14 -12.66
N GLU A 10 7.15 -21.93 -12.41
CA GLU A 10 7.76 -21.53 -11.15
C GLU A 10 6.96 -20.38 -10.54
N PHE A 11 6.72 -20.45 -9.23
CA PHE A 11 6.12 -19.35 -8.49
C PHE A 11 7.22 -18.39 -8.08
N VAL A 12 7.07 -17.13 -8.50
CA VAL A 12 7.86 -16.01 -8.01
C VAL A 12 7.04 -15.26 -6.98
N ASP A 13 7.68 -14.73 -5.95
CA ASP A 13 7.02 -13.94 -4.91
C ASP A 13 6.26 -12.76 -5.54
N GLY A 14 5.01 -12.55 -5.14
CA GLY A 14 4.17 -11.45 -5.61
C GLY A 14 4.75 -10.07 -5.28
N ALA A 15 5.62 -9.96 -4.28
CA ALA A 15 6.36 -8.74 -3.96
C ALA A 15 7.44 -8.39 -5.01
N VAL A 16 7.81 -9.31 -5.90
CA VAL A 16 8.65 -9.00 -7.08
C VAL A 16 7.86 -8.21 -8.13
N SER A 17 6.53 -8.32 -8.10
CA SER A 17 5.66 -7.47 -8.90
C SER A 17 5.44 -6.11 -8.24
N MET A 18 5.03 -5.12 -9.03
CA MET A 18 4.69 -3.78 -8.53
C MET A 18 3.38 -3.75 -7.71
N PHE A 19 2.77 -4.91 -7.43
CA PHE A 19 1.50 -5.06 -6.71
C PHE A 19 1.70 -5.48 -5.24
N ASN A 20 2.68 -4.89 -4.56
CA ASN A 20 2.92 -5.08 -3.13
C ASN A 20 1.74 -4.60 -2.23
N ASN A 21 0.85 -3.76 -2.75
CA ASN A 21 -0.43 -3.41 -2.12
C ASN A 21 -1.63 -3.86 -2.98
N PRO A 22 -2.11 -5.09 -2.81
CA PRO A 22 -3.13 -5.66 -3.68
C PRO A 22 -4.54 -5.10 -3.44
N SER A 23 -4.70 -4.05 -2.63
CA SER A 23 -6.03 -3.54 -2.21
C SER A 23 -6.93 -3.19 -3.40
N PHE A 24 -6.38 -2.53 -4.43
CA PHE A 24 -7.15 -2.19 -5.62
C PHE A 24 -7.46 -3.42 -6.49
N GLN A 25 -6.48 -4.31 -6.66
CA GLN A 25 -6.67 -5.55 -7.40
C GLN A 25 -7.76 -6.42 -6.77
N LEU A 26 -7.72 -6.58 -5.44
CA LEU A 26 -8.75 -7.30 -4.69
C LEU A 26 -10.13 -6.65 -4.82
N PHE A 27 -10.20 -5.32 -4.82
CA PHE A 27 -11.46 -4.62 -5.08
C PHE A 27 -12.02 -4.94 -6.47
N VAL A 28 -11.18 -4.94 -7.51
CA VAL A 28 -11.58 -5.30 -8.88
C VAL A 28 -12.06 -6.75 -8.92
N GLU A 29 -11.28 -7.70 -8.41
CA GLU A 29 -11.63 -9.12 -8.41
C GLU A 29 -12.92 -9.41 -7.62
N ALA A 30 -13.12 -8.74 -6.49
CA ALA A 30 -14.30 -8.93 -5.66
C ALA A 30 -15.57 -8.36 -6.33
N THR A 31 -15.47 -7.26 -7.07
CA THR A 31 -16.65 -6.54 -7.58
C THR A 31 -17.01 -6.88 -9.03
N GLN A 32 -16.03 -7.25 -9.84
CA GLN A 32 -16.26 -7.61 -11.25
C GLN A 32 -16.84 -9.02 -11.35
N LYS A 33 -17.95 -9.16 -12.08
CA LYS A 33 -18.68 -10.43 -12.21
C LYS A 33 -17.90 -11.47 -13.01
N GLU A 34 -16.98 -11.01 -13.86
CA GLU A 34 -16.09 -11.82 -14.69
C GLU A 34 -15.16 -12.70 -13.86
N TYR A 35 -14.84 -12.28 -12.63
CA TYR A 35 -14.07 -13.09 -11.66
C TYR A 35 -14.95 -14.04 -10.84
N GLY A 36 -16.27 -14.05 -11.06
CA GLY A 36 -17.21 -14.95 -10.40
C GLY A 36 -17.62 -14.56 -8.98
N ILE A 37 -17.19 -13.40 -8.47
CA ILE A 37 -17.52 -12.91 -7.12
C ILE A 37 -18.68 -11.91 -7.18
N GLY A 38 -18.49 -10.76 -7.85
CA GLY A 38 -19.57 -9.80 -8.13
C GLY A 38 -20.20 -9.12 -6.89
N TRP A 39 -19.42 -8.86 -5.85
CA TRP A 39 -19.88 -8.17 -4.64
C TRP A 39 -20.40 -6.76 -4.95
N GLU A 40 -21.48 -6.39 -4.28
CA GLU A 40 -22.10 -5.07 -4.43
C GLU A 40 -21.18 -3.98 -3.89
N THR A 41 -20.96 -2.93 -4.68
CA THR A 41 -20.20 -1.76 -4.27
C THR A 41 -21.05 -0.79 -3.46
N GLY A 42 -20.40 0.03 -2.64
CA GLY A 42 -21.02 1.07 -1.84
C GLY A 42 -20.38 1.15 -0.46
N THR A 43 -20.41 2.32 0.16
CA THR A 43 -19.83 2.53 1.50
C THR A 43 -20.44 1.64 2.57
N ASP A 44 -21.72 1.29 2.42
CA ASP A 44 -22.47 0.46 3.36
C ASP A 44 -22.42 -1.04 3.00
N ASN A 45 -21.96 -1.37 1.79
CA ASN A 45 -21.98 -2.72 1.23
C ASN A 45 -20.61 -3.39 1.22
N LEU A 46 -19.53 -2.59 1.13
CA LEU A 46 -18.18 -3.11 0.98
C LEU A 46 -17.19 -2.40 1.90
N LEU A 47 -16.57 -3.17 2.79
CA LEU A 47 -15.50 -2.74 3.69
C LEU A 47 -14.20 -3.45 3.32
N LEU A 48 -13.16 -2.68 3.00
CA LEU A 48 -11.83 -3.20 2.73
C LEU A 48 -10.83 -2.66 3.76
N ILE A 49 -10.16 -3.59 4.44
CA ILE A 49 -9.12 -3.29 5.42
C ILE A 49 -7.78 -3.76 4.88
N SER A 50 -6.89 -2.81 4.64
CA SER A 50 -5.51 -3.06 4.24
C SER A 50 -4.59 -2.92 5.44
N ILE A 51 -3.75 -3.94 5.67
CA ILE A 51 -2.72 -3.93 6.71
C ILE A 51 -1.37 -3.99 6.01
N GLY A 52 -0.66 -2.87 5.98
CA GLY A 52 0.66 -2.72 5.39
C GLY A 52 1.77 -2.84 6.43
N THR A 53 2.94 -3.26 5.99
CA THR A 53 4.13 -3.44 6.82
C THR A 53 4.93 -2.16 7.04
N GLY A 54 4.72 -1.11 6.26
CA GLY A 54 5.54 0.10 6.36
C GLY A 54 5.92 0.63 4.99
N PHE A 55 6.69 1.71 4.99
CA PHE A 55 7.39 2.20 3.81
C PHE A 55 8.89 2.22 4.13
N SER A 56 9.72 1.81 3.16
CA SER A 56 11.18 1.94 3.28
C SER A 56 11.61 3.12 2.43
N ASN A 57 12.11 4.19 3.06
CA ASN A 57 12.71 5.30 2.30
C ASN A 57 14.09 4.86 1.79
N GLN A 58 14.12 4.30 0.58
CA GLN A 58 15.38 4.09 -0.12
C GLN A 58 15.85 5.45 -0.64
N SER A 59 16.91 5.99 -0.04
CA SER A 59 17.52 7.25 -0.50
C SER A 59 19.00 7.06 -0.73
N ILE A 60 19.47 7.54 -1.88
CA ILE A 60 20.90 7.55 -2.19
C ILE A 60 21.51 8.74 -1.45
N LYS A 61 22.47 8.46 -0.55
CA LYS A 61 23.21 9.51 0.17
C LYS A 61 23.92 10.44 -0.81
N LEU A 62 23.98 11.72 -0.46
CA LEU A 62 24.64 12.73 -1.29
C LEU A 62 26.09 12.31 -1.61
N GLY A 63 26.44 12.28 -2.89
CA GLY A 63 27.77 11.89 -3.38
C GLY A 63 27.98 10.39 -3.64
N GLU A 64 27.10 9.52 -3.14
CA GLU A 64 27.21 8.06 -3.35
C GLU A 64 26.70 7.60 -4.72
N ALA A 65 25.84 8.37 -5.37
CA ALA A 65 25.30 8.05 -6.70
C ALA A 65 26.39 7.79 -7.75
N LYS A 66 27.55 8.46 -7.63
CA LYS A 66 28.70 8.26 -8.54
C LYS A 66 29.37 6.90 -8.39
N LYS A 67 29.14 6.20 -7.28
CA LYS A 67 29.72 4.89 -6.97
C LYS A 67 28.80 3.73 -7.38
N TYR A 68 27.59 4.02 -7.86
CA TYR A 68 26.63 3.00 -8.26
C TYR A 68 27.01 2.41 -9.62
N THR A 69 27.07 1.09 -9.69
CA THR A 69 27.17 0.35 -10.95
C THR A 69 25.77 0.20 -11.57
N MET A 70 25.70 -0.30 -12.82
CA MET A 70 24.42 -0.56 -13.49
C MET A 70 23.52 -1.52 -12.70
N LEU A 71 24.09 -2.54 -12.05
CA LEU A 71 23.34 -3.47 -11.19
C LEU A 71 22.79 -2.79 -9.94
N ASN A 72 23.56 -1.88 -9.33
CA ASN A 72 23.07 -1.09 -8.18
C ASN A 72 21.89 -0.19 -8.59
N TRP A 73 21.99 0.44 -9.76
CA TRP A 73 20.89 1.24 -10.31
C TRP A 73 19.66 0.40 -10.65
N ALA A 74 19.84 -0.82 -11.17
CA ALA A 74 18.73 -1.72 -11.45
C ALA A 74 17.96 -2.10 -10.18
N GLY A 75 18.67 -2.49 -9.11
CA GLY A 75 18.04 -2.80 -7.82
C GLY A 75 17.34 -1.58 -7.20
N TYR A 76 17.99 -0.41 -7.24
CA TYR A 76 17.40 0.84 -6.76
C TYR A 76 16.13 1.20 -7.55
N ALA A 77 16.18 1.18 -8.89
CA ALA A 77 15.05 1.53 -9.73
C ALA A 77 13.85 0.60 -9.54
N ILE A 78 14.08 -0.70 -9.34
CA ILE A 78 13.01 -1.65 -9.02
C ILE A 78 12.37 -1.29 -7.67
N GLY A 79 13.18 -1.04 -6.63
CA GLY A 79 12.68 -0.64 -5.32
C GLY A 79 11.89 0.66 -5.34
N ASP A 80 12.38 1.66 -6.08
CA ASP A 80 11.74 2.97 -6.26
C ASP A 80 10.40 2.85 -6.99
N LEU A 81 10.36 2.07 -8.08
CA LEU A 81 9.13 1.78 -8.83
C LEU A 81 8.08 1.04 -7.97
N MET A 82 8.52 0.12 -7.11
CA MET A 82 7.63 -0.57 -6.16
C MET A 82 7.02 0.39 -5.14
N GLU A 83 7.80 1.37 -4.66
CA GLU A 83 7.32 2.40 -3.74
C GLU A 83 6.34 3.37 -4.43
N ASP A 84 6.68 3.84 -5.62
CA ASP A 84 5.82 4.70 -6.44
C ASP A 84 4.47 4.05 -6.75
N THR A 85 4.47 2.76 -7.08
CA THR A 85 3.23 2.01 -7.36
C THR A 85 2.38 1.86 -6.10
N ASN A 86 3.02 1.62 -4.96
CA ASN A 86 2.38 1.60 -3.64
C ASN A 86 1.67 2.93 -3.34
N VAL A 87 2.34 4.05 -3.59
CA VAL A 87 1.79 5.41 -3.44
C VAL A 87 0.62 5.60 -4.39
N GLN A 88 0.77 5.25 -5.66
CA GLN A 88 -0.28 5.38 -6.67
C GLN A 88 -1.53 4.57 -6.29
N GLN A 89 -1.38 3.33 -5.83
CA GLN A 89 -2.50 2.50 -5.37
C GLN A 89 -3.20 3.12 -4.16
N ASN A 90 -2.45 3.72 -3.22
CA ASN A 90 -3.06 4.42 -2.10
C ASN A 90 -3.85 5.66 -2.53
N VAL A 91 -3.38 6.40 -3.53
CA VAL A 91 -4.12 7.53 -4.12
C VAL A 91 -5.40 7.03 -4.77
N LEU A 92 -5.32 5.96 -5.58
CA LEU A 92 -6.47 5.38 -6.25
C LEU A 92 -7.53 4.92 -5.25
N MET A 93 -7.13 4.19 -4.20
CA MET A 93 -8.05 3.76 -3.15
C MET A 93 -8.73 4.95 -2.48
N LYS A 94 -7.98 6.01 -2.10
CA LYS A 94 -8.57 7.24 -1.51
C LYS A 94 -9.57 7.93 -2.42
N LEU A 95 -9.33 7.92 -3.74
CA LEU A 95 -10.24 8.51 -4.71
C LEU A 95 -11.58 7.75 -4.75
N ILE A 96 -11.54 6.42 -4.76
CA ILE A 96 -12.75 5.59 -4.89
C ILE A 96 -13.43 5.28 -3.56
N SER A 97 -12.76 5.44 -2.41
CA SER A 97 -13.28 5.02 -1.10
C SER A 97 -13.74 6.16 -0.20
N TYR A 98 -14.65 5.83 0.71
CA TYR A 98 -14.88 6.60 1.92
C TYR A 98 -13.90 6.14 3.01
N THR A 99 -13.25 7.10 3.66
CA THR A 99 -12.38 6.83 4.81
C THR A 99 -12.85 7.72 5.97
N PRO A 100 -13.44 7.15 7.03
CA PRO A 100 -13.81 7.91 8.23
C PRO A 100 -12.61 8.67 8.80
N ARG A 101 -12.84 9.91 9.23
CA ARG A 101 -11.79 10.81 9.73
C ARG A 101 -11.04 10.18 10.92
N SER A 102 -9.71 10.18 10.85
CA SER A 102 -8.79 9.46 11.75
C SER A 102 -8.69 10.00 13.20
N GLU A 103 -9.52 10.97 13.59
CA GLU A 103 -9.36 11.69 14.86
C GLU A 103 -9.63 10.84 16.11
N GLN A 104 -10.42 9.75 16.02
CA GLN A 104 -10.69 8.87 17.16
C GLN A 104 -9.70 7.70 17.31
N ILE A 105 -8.88 7.42 16.30
CA ILE A 105 -7.91 6.30 16.31
C ILE A 105 -6.48 6.82 16.60
N ASN A 106 -6.26 8.14 16.50
CA ASN A 106 -4.96 8.82 16.53
C ASN A 106 -4.47 9.23 17.93
N ARG A 107 -4.04 8.27 18.75
CA ARG A 107 -3.03 8.56 19.80
C ARG A 107 -1.70 7.82 19.63
N GLU A 108 -1.68 6.73 18.86
CA GLU A 108 -0.44 6.00 18.57
C GLU A 108 0.00 6.07 17.09
N LEU A 109 -0.83 6.68 16.21
CA LEU A 109 -0.73 6.57 14.74
C LEU A 109 -0.35 7.87 14.02
N SER A 110 -0.07 8.95 14.77
CA SER A 110 0.41 10.23 14.20
C SER A 110 1.79 10.16 13.54
N ASP A 111 2.46 9.00 13.62
CA ASP A 111 3.80 8.74 13.09
C ASP A 111 3.77 7.79 11.86
N VAL A 112 2.57 7.48 11.35
CA VAL A 112 2.43 6.73 10.10
C VAL A 112 2.52 7.69 8.93
N SER A 113 3.67 7.69 8.28
CA SER A 113 3.97 8.48 7.09
C SER A 113 3.21 7.93 5.87
N VAL A 114 1.91 8.20 5.78
CA VAL A 114 1.29 8.27 4.45
C VAL A 114 1.55 9.69 3.96
N PRO A 115 2.13 9.91 2.77
CA PRO A 115 2.17 11.24 2.18
C PRO A 115 0.76 11.83 2.19
N SER A 116 0.57 12.87 2.99
CA SER A 116 -0.69 13.59 3.02
C SER A 116 -0.72 14.41 1.74
N ILE A 117 -1.60 14.03 0.81
CA ILE A 117 -1.98 14.87 -0.33
C ILE A 117 -2.85 16.02 0.20
N ASN A 118 -2.20 16.94 0.92
CA ASN A 118 -2.77 18.22 1.28
C ASN A 118 -2.59 19.12 0.05
N GLY A 119 -3.64 19.28 -0.76
CA GLY A 119 -3.58 20.24 -1.87
C GLY A 119 -4.44 19.98 -3.09
N MET A 120 -5.24 18.91 -3.15
CA MET A 120 -6.26 18.82 -4.22
C MET A 120 -7.37 19.82 -3.91
N GLN A 121 -7.26 21.02 -4.48
CA GLN A 121 -8.40 21.90 -4.65
C GLN A 121 -9.44 21.17 -5.51
N PRO A 122 -10.74 21.30 -5.20
CA PRO A 122 -11.79 20.82 -6.10
C PRO A 122 -11.55 21.42 -7.48
N LEU A 123 -11.53 20.57 -8.53
CA LEU A 123 -11.51 21.08 -9.90
C LEU A 123 -12.74 21.96 -10.09
N GLU A 124 -12.54 23.25 -10.36
CA GLU A 124 -13.63 24.13 -10.77
C GLU A 124 -14.16 23.65 -12.12
N THR A 125 -15.43 23.27 -12.13
CA THR A 125 -16.13 22.81 -13.33
C THR A 125 -16.33 23.98 -14.28
N GLY A 126 -15.44 24.12 -15.26
CA GLY A 126 -15.61 24.99 -16.41
C GLY A 126 -16.79 24.52 -17.28
N SER A 127 -17.72 25.42 -17.54
CA SER A 127 -18.93 25.20 -18.34
C SER A 127 -18.61 25.12 -19.84
N SER A 128 -18.98 24.02 -20.52
CA SER A 128 -19.69 23.99 -21.83
C SER A 128 -19.81 22.57 -22.45
N SER A 129 -21.03 22.02 -22.38
CA SER A 129 -21.81 21.18 -23.34
C SER A 129 -21.22 19.95 -24.10
N PRO A 130 -22.04 18.98 -24.59
CA PRO A 130 -23.44 18.59 -24.26
C PRO A 130 -23.66 17.06 -23.98
N GLU A 131 -24.83 16.75 -23.40
CA GLU A 131 -25.52 15.43 -23.37
C GLU A 131 -25.06 14.30 -22.42
N MET A 132 -24.99 14.62 -21.13
CA MET A 132 -25.43 13.75 -20.02
C MET A 132 -25.80 14.71 -18.89
N SER A 133 -26.87 14.50 -18.11
CA SER A 133 -27.21 15.41 -16.99
C SER A 133 -25.99 15.53 -16.09
N PRO A 134 -25.27 16.68 -16.05
CA PRO A 134 -23.98 16.76 -15.38
C PRO A 134 -24.09 16.42 -13.89
N SER A 135 -25.27 16.63 -13.31
CA SER A 135 -25.58 16.31 -11.91
C SER A 135 -25.49 14.83 -11.58
N GLN A 136 -26.00 13.93 -12.42
CA GLN A 136 -26.06 12.50 -12.12
C GLN A 136 -24.70 11.81 -12.33
N ALA A 137 -23.99 12.15 -13.41
CA ALA A 137 -22.64 11.63 -13.64
C ALA A 137 -21.64 12.13 -12.59
N VAL A 138 -21.80 13.38 -12.12
CA VAL A 138 -21.00 13.93 -11.02
C VAL A 138 -21.43 13.34 -9.67
N GLU A 139 -22.72 13.10 -9.43
CA GLU A 139 -23.19 12.38 -8.23
C GLU A 139 -22.67 10.94 -8.17
N ASP A 140 -22.74 10.21 -9.28
CA ASP A 140 -22.24 8.83 -9.36
C ASP A 140 -20.71 8.77 -9.29
N PHE A 141 -19.98 9.76 -9.84
CA PHE A 141 -18.54 9.90 -9.63
C PHE A 141 -18.19 10.25 -8.18
N ASN A 142 -19.04 11.01 -7.50
CA ASN A 142 -18.87 11.36 -6.10
C ASN A 142 -19.27 10.23 -5.13
N ARG A 143 -20.04 9.23 -5.59
CA ARG A 143 -20.39 8.06 -4.79
C ARG A 143 -19.16 7.19 -4.59
N LYS A 144 -18.73 7.10 -3.35
CA LYS A 144 -17.64 6.21 -2.94
C LYS A 144 -18.06 4.75 -3.11
N LEU A 145 -17.20 3.96 -3.73
CA LEU A 145 -17.46 2.57 -4.11
C LEU A 145 -17.27 1.57 -2.97
N LEU A 146 -16.62 2.00 -1.88
CA LEU A 146 -16.37 1.18 -0.69
C LEU A 146 -15.99 2.05 0.50
N THR A 147 -16.06 1.47 1.69
CA THR A 147 -15.36 1.96 2.88
C THR A 147 -13.97 1.32 2.93
N TYR A 148 -12.92 2.14 3.07
CA TYR A 148 -11.53 1.67 3.08
C TYR A 148 -10.75 2.18 4.29
N HIS A 149 -10.07 1.26 4.96
CA HIS A 149 -9.13 1.54 6.03
C HIS A 149 -7.76 0.95 5.69
N ARG A 150 -6.70 1.77 5.81
CA ARG A 150 -5.33 1.29 5.76
C ARG A 150 -4.65 1.50 7.10
N TYR A 151 -4.13 0.42 7.64
CA TYR A 151 -3.26 0.41 8.80
C TYR A 151 -1.86 0.08 8.34
N THR A 152 -0.87 0.85 8.79
CA THR A 152 0.54 0.58 8.47
C THR A 152 1.29 0.41 9.77
N THR A 153 2.09 -0.64 9.90
CA THR A 153 2.93 -0.83 11.07
C THR A 153 4.07 0.19 11.10
N SER A 154 4.39 0.70 12.30
CA SER A 154 5.49 1.63 12.51
C SER A 154 6.65 0.91 13.22
N PHE A 155 7.79 0.83 12.55
CA PHE A 155 9.01 0.26 13.10
C PHE A 155 9.84 1.34 13.81
N THR A 156 9.28 1.95 14.86
CA THR A 156 10.00 2.95 15.68
C THR A 156 10.58 2.33 16.94
N LYS A 157 11.70 2.88 17.43
CA LYS A 157 12.29 2.48 18.74
C LYS A 157 11.28 2.59 19.88
N LYS A 158 10.40 3.60 19.84
CA LYS A 158 9.31 3.77 20.80
C LYS A 158 8.34 2.59 20.74
N ARG A 159 7.89 2.21 19.54
CA ARG A 159 6.98 1.07 19.36
C ARG A 159 7.60 -0.25 19.81
N PHE A 160 8.88 -0.46 19.52
CA PHE A 160 9.60 -1.69 19.90
C PHE A 160 9.69 -1.83 21.43
N LYS A 161 9.96 -0.73 22.13
CA LYS A 161 9.91 -0.68 23.60
C LYS A 161 8.50 -0.97 24.15
N GLN A 162 7.45 -0.41 23.55
CA GLN A 162 6.06 -0.69 23.96
C GLN A 162 5.70 -2.17 23.78
N LEU A 163 6.14 -2.78 22.67
CA LEU A 163 5.94 -4.20 22.35
C LEU A 163 6.86 -5.13 23.15
N LYS A 164 7.75 -4.58 24.00
CA LYS A 164 8.74 -5.32 24.79
C LYS A 164 9.65 -6.23 23.95
N LEU A 165 9.94 -5.81 22.72
CA LEU A 165 10.88 -6.50 21.84
C LEU A 165 12.32 -6.38 22.39
N PRO A 166 13.17 -7.38 22.15
CA PRO A 166 14.51 -7.41 22.72
C PRO A 166 15.35 -6.25 22.14
N PRO A 167 16.24 -5.65 22.95
CA PRO A 167 16.93 -4.41 22.61
C PRO A 167 17.97 -4.55 21.50
N ASN A 168 18.25 -5.76 21.06
CA ASN A 168 19.21 -6.07 19.99
C ASN A 168 18.62 -5.94 18.57
N ILE A 169 17.30 -5.79 18.43
CA ILE A 169 16.66 -5.59 17.12
C ILE A 169 16.65 -4.08 16.81
N ASP A 170 17.44 -3.67 15.82
CA ASP A 170 17.40 -2.28 15.34
C ASP A 170 16.16 -2.07 14.48
N PRO A 171 15.27 -1.11 14.81
CA PRO A 171 14.07 -0.91 14.00
C PRO A 171 14.34 -0.51 12.55
N ASN A 172 15.53 0.04 12.25
CA ASN A 172 15.90 0.38 10.87
C ASN A 172 16.33 -0.82 10.03
N SER A 173 16.77 -1.93 10.63
CA SER A 173 17.12 -3.11 9.84
C SER A 173 15.85 -3.81 9.35
N VAL A 174 14.82 -3.88 10.20
CA VAL A 174 13.54 -4.57 9.93
C VAL A 174 12.56 -3.81 9.02
N THR A 175 12.87 -2.59 8.61
CA THR A 175 12.05 -1.83 7.63
C THR A 175 12.34 -2.25 6.19
N SER A 176 13.46 -2.93 5.95
CA SER A 176 13.85 -3.39 4.61
C SER A 176 13.00 -4.60 4.20
N ILE A 177 12.57 -4.62 2.93
CA ILE A 177 11.73 -5.70 2.35
C ILE A 177 12.38 -7.08 2.54
N ASP A 178 13.70 -7.15 2.50
CA ASP A 178 14.48 -8.39 2.57
C ASP A 178 15.29 -8.47 3.88
N CYS A 179 14.61 -8.33 5.02
CA CYS A 179 15.24 -8.40 6.34
C CYS A 179 15.28 -9.84 6.90
N VAL A 180 15.76 -10.78 6.08
CA VAL A 180 15.81 -12.21 6.42
C VAL A 180 16.73 -12.48 7.61
N ASP A 181 17.77 -11.66 7.78
CA ASP A 181 18.74 -11.73 8.87
C ASP A 181 18.12 -11.50 10.25
N GLN A 182 16.98 -10.81 10.35
CA GLN A 182 16.31 -10.53 11.62
C GLN A 182 15.19 -11.52 11.95
N VAL A 183 14.88 -12.47 11.06
CA VAL A 183 13.77 -13.44 11.24
C VAL A 183 13.98 -14.27 12.51
N GLU A 184 15.17 -14.82 12.72
CA GLU A 184 15.45 -15.66 13.90
C GLU A 184 15.29 -14.88 15.22
N ALA A 185 15.75 -13.62 15.23
CA ALA A 185 15.60 -12.74 16.38
C ALA A 185 14.13 -12.45 16.71
N LEU A 186 13.28 -12.28 15.69
CA LEU A 186 11.84 -12.04 15.85
C LEU A 186 11.07 -13.31 16.27
N VAL A 187 11.36 -14.47 15.66
CA VAL A 187 10.66 -15.74 15.94
C VAL A 187 10.95 -16.25 17.35
N SER A 188 12.18 -16.06 17.84
CA SER A 188 12.58 -16.47 19.20
C SER A 188 11.72 -15.85 20.32
N GLN A 189 10.99 -14.77 20.04
CA GLN A 189 10.10 -14.10 21.00
C GLN A 189 8.77 -14.83 21.21
N PHE A 190 8.30 -15.57 20.21
CA PHE A 190 7.00 -16.26 20.25
C PHE A 190 7.11 -17.72 20.72
N GLN A 191 8.33 -18.22 20.92
CA GLN A 191 8.61 -19.57 21.39
C GLN A 191 8.81 -19.66 22.93
N ARG A 192 8.35 -18.65 23.68
CA ARG A 192 8.37 -18.62 25.15
C ARG A 192 6.99 -18.83 25.74
#